data_AF-A0A368UIY8-F1
#
_entry.id   AF-A0A368UIY8-F1
#
_cell.length_a   1.000
_cell.length_b   1.000
_cell.length_c   1.000
_cell.angle_alpha   90.00
_cell.angle_beta   90.00
_cell.angle_gamma   90.00
#
_symmetry.space_group_name_H-M   'P 1'
#
loop_
_entity.id
_entity.type
_entity.pdbx_description
1 polymer ?
#
loop_
_entity_poly.entity_id
_entity_poly.type
_entity_poly.pdbx_seq_one_letter_code
_entity_poly.pdbx_strand_id
1 'polypeptide(L)'
;MSIDELSKLEKEFNDLNPCFSIYEELVWSGQQHPQKFELLGAWETNNLQSSSKDFKYIDRNGIKYGFKPRWNKNVSQKYQGCQKLSKEQDFINDRIPQEFPMREPEILDYIKSIHGIGPVFFYFLLTCRHSKYLSNV
;
A
#
# COMPACT_ATOMS: atom_id res chain seq x y z
N MET A 1 -15.73 1.18 19.59
CA MET A 1 -15.14 2.42 19.06
C MET A 1 -16.26 3.17 18.37
N SER A 2 -16.54 4.41 18.76
CA SER A 2 -17.60 5.20 18.14
C SER A 2 -17.13 5.79 16.80
N ILE A 3 -18.09 6.19 15.95
CA ILE A 3 -17.82 6.86 14.67
C ILE A 3 -17.01 8.15 14.88
N ASP A 4 -17.25 8.85 15.99
CA ASP A 4 -16.56 10.09 16.34
C ASP A 4 -15.10 9.85 16.75
N GLU A 5 -14.81 8.73 17.42
CA GLU A 5 -13.44 8.33 17.77
C GLU A 5 -12.62 7.95 16.53
N LEU A 6 -13.24 7.25 15.58
CA LEU A 6 -12.61 6.91 14.28
C LEU A 6 -12.31 8.16 13.45
N SER A 7 -13.26 9.08 13.36
CA SER A 7 -13.10 10.33 12.60
C SER A 7 -11.99 11.21 13.19
N LYS A 8 -11.86 11.22 14.52
CA LYS A 8 -10.80 11.96 15.22
C LYS A 8 -9.41 11.35 14.98
N LEU A 9 -9.30 10.02 15.09
CA LEU A 9 -8.07 9.29 14.80
C LEU A 9 -7.65 9.46 13.34
N GLU A 10 -8.61 9.40 12.41
CA GLU A 10 -8.36 9.64 10.99
C GLU A 10 -7.81 11.05 10.75
N LYS A 11 -8.36 12.07 11.42
CA LYS A 11 -7.88 13.45 11.30
C LYS A 11 -6.47 13.62 11.86
N GLU A 12 -6.23 13.12 13.08
CA GLU A 12 -4.91 13.19 13.72
C GLU A 12 -3.84 12.44 12.91
N PHE A 13 -4.22 11.31 12.30
CA PHE A 13 -3.32 10.54 11.45
C PHE A 13 -3.09 11.19 10.07
N ASN A 14 -4.12 11.79 9.46
CA ASN A 14 -4.00 12.58 8.23
C ASN A 14 -3.11 13.81 8.43
N ASP A 15 -3.23 14.49 9.56
CA ASP A 15 -2.39 15.64 9.91
C ASP A 15 -0.91 15.22 10.06
N LEU A 16 -0.66 14.00 10.54
CA LEU A 16 0.68 13.41 10.63
C LEU A 16 1.18 12.83 9.31
N ASN A 17 0.27 12.41 8.42
CA ASN A 17 0.58 11.75 7.17
C ASN A 17 -0.39 12.19 6.06
N PRO A 18 -0.08 13.26 5.31
CA PRO A 18 -0.99 13.90 4.34
C PRO A 18 -1.31 13.03 3.11
N CYS A 19 -0.85 11.78 3.12
CA CYS A 19 -1.10 10.77 2.10
C CYS A 19 -1.89 9.58 2.67
N PHE A 20 -2.73 9.76 3.69
CA PHE A 20 -3.48 8.65 4.25
C PHE A 20 -4.73 8.26 3.42
N SER A 21 -5.39 9.19 2.74
CA SER A 21 -6.54 8.84 1.86
C SER A 21 -6.18 7.84 0.76
N ILE A 22 -4.99 7.94 0.15
CA ILE A 22 -4.52 6.94 -0.83
C ILE A 22 -4.28 5.57 -0.18
N TYR A 23 -3.87 5.52 1.09
CA TYR A 23 -3.77 4.27 1.83
C TYR A 23 -5.16 3.67 2.04
N GLU A 24 -6.13 4.46 2.52
CA GLU A 24 -7.52 4.02 2.66
C GLU A 24 -8.09 3.46 1.33
N GLU A 25 -7.86 4.13 0.20
CA GLU A 25 -8.42 3.67 -1.07
C GLU A 25 -7.75 2.42 -1.62
N LEU A 26 -6.42 2.40 -1.64
CA LEU A 26 -5.67 1.28 -2.22
C LEU A 26 -5.67 0.05 -1.29
N VAL A 27 -5.68 0.25 0.02
CA VAL A 27 -5.62 -0.82 1.03
C VAL A 27 -7.01 -1.17 1.52
N TRP A 28 -7.74 -0.22 2.11
CA TRP A 28 -9.01 -0.52 2.78
C TRP A 28 -10.17 -0.74 1.81
N SER A 29 -10.31 0.14 0.82
CA SER A 29 -11.34 0.00 -0.23
C SER A 29 -10.96 -1.06 -1.27
N GLY A 30 -9.71 -1.53 -1.26
CA GLY A 30 -9.22 -2.57 -2.14
C GLY A 30 -9.12 -2.14 -3.62
N GLN A 31 -9.03 -0.84 -3.89
CA GLN A 31 -8.95 -0.30 -5.24
C GLN A 31 -7.75 -0.89 -5.98
N GLN A 32 -7.96 -1.20 -7.27
CA GLN A 32 -6.92 -1.72 -8.15
C GLN A 32 -6.25 -0.56 -8.89
N HIS A 33 -4.93 -0.60 -8.98
CA HIS A 33 -4.14 0.37 -9.72
C HIS A 33 -2.89 -0.31 -10.31
N PRO A 34 -2.47 -0.04 -11.55
CA PRO A 34 -1.31 -0.68 -12.17
C PRO A 34 0.00 -0.46 -11.41
N GLN A 35 0.09 0.60 -10.61
CA GLN A 35 1.24 0.95 -9.78
C GLN A 35 0.95 0.82 -8.28
N LYS A 36 -0.02 -0.04 -7.89
CA LYS A 36 -0.50 -0.13 -6.51
C LYS A 36 0.64 -0.31 -5.51
N PHE A 37 1.52 -1.28 -5.71
CA PHE A 37 2.60 -1.55 -4.76
C PHE A 37 3.72 -0.52 -4.82
N GLU A 38 3.92 0.17 -5.95
CA GLU A 38 4.80 1.34 -6.03
C GLU A 38 4.25 2.51 -5.21
N LEU A 39 2.96 2.82 -5.33
CA LEU A 39 2.28 3.87 -4.56
C LEU A 39 2.34 3.59 -3.06
N LEU A 40 2.05 2.34 -2.67
CA LEU A 40 2.08 1.91 -1.28
C LEU A 40 3.50 1.84 -0.70
N GLY A 41 4.48 1.39 -1.47
CA GLY A 41 5.88 1.41 -1.04
C GLY A 41 6.43 2.83 -0.90
N ALA A 42 6.05 3.73 -1.83
CA ALA A 42 6.38 5.15 -1.71
C ALA A 42 5.70 5.79 -0.49
N TRP A 43 4.45 5.44 -0.20
CA TRP A 43 3.74 5.88 1.00
C TRP A 43 4.44 5.42 2.28
N GLU A 44 4.69 4.12 2.40
CA GLU A 44 5.30 3.50 3.58
C GLU A 44 6.71 4.03 3.87
N THR A 45 7.43 4.45 2.84
CA THR A 45 8.78 5.03 2.96
C THR A 45 8.82 6.55 2.96
N ASN A 46 7.68 7.23 3.09
CA ASN A 46 7.55 8.70 3.03
C ASN A 46 8.16 9.32 1.76
N ASN A 47 8.11 8.56 0.66
CA ASN A 47 8.53 8.95 -0.69
C ASN A 47 7.34 9.28 -1.61
N LEU A 48 6.13 9.32 -1.07
CA LEU A 48 4.95 9.84 -1.74
C LEU A 48 4.69 11.29 -1.31
N GLN A 49 4.19 12.12 -2.22
CA GLN A 49 3.80 13.51 -1.93
C GLN A 49 2.43 13.81 -2.54
N SER A 50 1.63 14.61 -1.83
CA SER A 50 0.39 15.19 -2.34
C SER A 50 0.65 16.42 -3.19
N SER A 51 -0.36 16.83 -3.98
CA SER A 51 -0.31 17.97 -4.90
C SER A 51 0.83 17.92 -5.93
N SER A 52 1.21 16.71 -6.35
CA SER A 52 2.27 16.52 -7.36
C SER A 52 1.81 16.98 -8.75
N LYS A 53 2.69 17.68 -9.48
CA LYS A 53 2.47 18.02 -10.90
C LYS A 53 2.60 16.78 -11.79
N ASP A 54 3.57 15.91 -11.52
CA ASP A 54 3.68 14.57 -12.11
C ASP A 54 3.01 13.57 -11.15
N PHE A 55 1.70 13.44 -11.28
CA PHE A 55 0.91 12.57 -10.43
C PHE A 55 0.79 11.17 -11.05
N LYS A 56 0.74 10.16 -10.17
CA LYS A 56 0.54 8.75 -10.50
C LYS A 56 -0.81 8.23 -10.01
N TYR A 57 -1.47 8.99 -9.13
CA TYR A 57 -2.76 8.63 -8.57
C TYR A 57 -3.56 9.89 -8.20
N ILE A 58 -4.89 9.81 -8.27
CA ILE A 58 -5.82 10.84 -7.78
C ILE A 58 -6.81 10.12 -6.87
N ASP A 59 -6.96 10.61 -5.64
CA ASP A 59 -7.93 10.05 -4.70
C ASP A 59 -9.36 10.56 -4.97
N ARG A 60 -10.34 10.03 -4.22
CA ARG A 60 -11.76 10.41 -4.27
C ARG A 60 -12.00 11.89 -3.95
N ASN A 61 -11.07 12.52 -3.23
CA ASN A 61 -11.12 13.94 -2.85
C ASN A 61 -10.44 14.85 -3.90
N GLY A 62 -9.90 14.28 -4.98
CA GLY A 62 -9.19 15.02 -6.03
C GLY A 62 -7.73 15.34 -5.70
N ILE A 63 -7.18 14.82 -4.61
CA ILE A 63 -5.78 15.02 -4.23
C ILE A 63 -4.89 14.20 -5.16
N LYS A 64 -3.93 14.89 -5.77
CA LYS A 64 -2.97 14.30 -6.71
C LYS A 64 -1.74 13.79 -5.99
N TYR A 65 -1.45 12.50 -6.10
CA TYR A 65 -0.29 11.87 -5.50
C TYR A 65 0.77 11.59 -6.54
N GLY A 66 2.02 11.90 -6.21
CA GLY A 66 3.17 11.57 -7.05
C GLY A 66 4.37 11.16 -6.21
N PHE A 67 5.36 10.62 -6.89
CA PHE A 67 6.60 10.18 -6.25
C PHE A 67 7.52 11.37 -5.97
N LYS A 68 8.11 11.42 -4.78
CA LYS A 68 9.24 12.31 -4.49
C LYS A 68 10.44 11.84 -5.32
N PRO A 69 11.40 12.73 -5.66
CA PRO A 69 12.59 12.36 -6.43
C PRO A 69 13.42 11.21 -5.83
N ARG A 70 13.33 10.99 -4.51
CA ARG A 70 14.00 9.90 -3.79
C ARG A 70 13.40 8.51 -4.05
N TRP A 71 12.19 8.43 -4.61
CA TRP A 71 11.59 7.16 -5.05
C TRP A 71 12.16 6.74 -6.41
N ASN A 72 13.38 6.20 -6.41
CA ASN A 72 14.01 5.70 -7.61
C ASN A 72 14.95 4.52 -7.29
N LYS A 73 15.35 3.79 -8.34
CA LYS A 73 16.21 2.59 -8.24
C LYS A 73 17.57 2.80 -7.58
N ASN A 74 18.08 4.03 -7.53
CA ASN A 74 19.40 4.34 -6.97
C ASN A 74 19.34 4.74 -5.50
N VAL A 75 18.15 5.10 -4.98
CA VAL A 75 17.99 5.65 -3.63
C VAL A 75 17.09 4.77 -2.76
N SER A 76 15.99 4.28 -3.31
CA SER A 76 15.00 3.51 -2.55
C SER A 76 15.21 2.02 -2.78
N GLN A 77 15.67 1.30 -1.74
CA GLN A 77 15.88 -0.16 -1.79
C GLN A 77 14.60 -0.91 -2.20
N LYS A 78 13.42 -0.41 -1.82
CA LYS A 78 12.12 -1.00 -2.13
C LYS A 78 11.65 -0.74 -3.58
N TYR A 79 12.24 0.22 -4.29
CA TYR A 79 11.72 0.69 -5.59
C TYR A 79 11.57 -0.44 -6.60
N GLN A 80 12.64 -1.19 -6.85
CA GLN A 80 12.62 -2.27 -7.84
C GLN A 80 11.69 -3.41 -7.43
N GLY A 81 11.65 -3.73 -6.13
CA GLY A 81 10.76 -4.73 -5.59
C GLY A 81 9.28 -4.34 -5.73
N CYS A 82 8.91 -3.13 -5.36
CA CYS A 82 7.54 -2.61 -5.50
C CYS A 82 7.12 -2.50 -6.97
N GLN A 83 8.04 -2.16 -7.87
CA GLN A 83 7.78 -2.18 -9.30
C GLN A 83 7.55 -3.61 -9.81
N LYS A 84 8.34 -4.59 -9.35
CA LYS A 84 8.14 -6.01 -9.69
C LYS A 84 6.78 -6.49 -9.19
N LEU A 85 6.45 -6.20 -7.93
CA LEU A 85 5.16 -6.56 -7.35
C LEU A 85 4.00 -5.94 -8.14
N SER A 86 4.11 -4.68 -8.57
CA SER A 86 3.04 -4.01 -9.33
C SER A 86 2.84 -4.66 -10.71
N LYS A 87 3.91 -5.10 -11.36
CA LYS A 87 3.84 -5.87 -12.62
C LYS A 87 3.21 -7.25 -12.44
N GLU A 88 3.36 -7.84 -11.26
CA GLU A 88 2.89 -9.19 -10.94
C GLU A 88 1.67 -9.18 -10.00
N GLN A 89 0.93 -8.07 -9.98
CA GLN A 89 -0.14 -7.85 -9.03
C GLN A 89 -1.23 -8.92 -9.09
N ASP A 90 -1.60 -9.37 -10.28
CA ASP A 90 -2.60 -10.44 -10.45
C ASP A 90 -2.08 -11.76 -9.87
N PHE A 91 -0.85 -12.14 -10.20
CA PHE A 91 -0.18 -13.33 -9.66
C PHE A 91 -0.15 -13.35 -8.14
N ILE A 92 0.13 -12.20 -7.52
CA ILE A 92 0.16 -12.01 -6.06
C ILE A 92 -1.25 -12.10 -5.48
N ASN A 93 -2.20 -11.35 -6.05
CA ASN A 93 -3.58 -11.30 -5.56
C ASN A 93 -4.26 -12.67 -5.58
N ASP A 94 -3.95 -13.51 -6.57
CA ASP A 94 -4.46 -14.87 -6.70
C ASP A 94 -3.89 -15.85 -5.66
N ARG A 95 -2.72 -15.53 -5.09
CA ARG A 95 -1.98 -16.39 -4.16
C ARG A 95 -1.98 -15.90 -2.73
N ILE A 96 -2.39 -14.65 -2.48
CA ILE A 96 -2.67 -14.21 -1.12
C ILE A 96 -3.90 -14.96 -0.60
N PRO A 97 -3.78 -15.66 0.55
CA PRO A 97 -4.91 -16.33 1.18
C PRO A 97 -6.11 -15.39 1.38
N GLN A 98 -7.32 -15.90 1.17
CA GLN A 98 -8.54 -15.12 1.41
C GLN A 98 -8.79 -14.90 2.91
N GLU A 99 -8.36 -15.85 3.73
CA GLU A 99 -8.43 -15.81 5.20
C GLU A 99 -7.04 -15.68 5.81
N PHE A 100 -6.95 -15.11 7.01
CA PHE A 100 -5.66 -14.96 7.69
C PHE A 100 -5.09 -16.35 8.01
N PRO A 101 -3.95 -16.74 7.42
CA PRO A 101 -3.51 -18.11 7.50
C PRO A 101 -2.88 -18.41 8.88
N MET A 102 -3.16 -19.59 9.43
CA MET A 102 -2.53 -20.08 10.68
C MET A 102 -1.06 -20.49 10.49
N ARG A 103 -0.62 -20.60 9.24
CA ARG A 103 0.75 -20.95 8.84
C ARG A 103 1.24 -19.93 7.84
N GLU A 104 2.56 -19.84 7.72
CA GLU A 104 3.17 -19.03 6.67
C GLU A 104 2.70 -19.51 5.28
N PRO A 105 2.11 -18.64 4.44
CA PRO A 105 1.67 -19.04 3.12
C PRO A 105 2.81 -19.01 2.10
N GLU A 106 2.77 -19.90 1.11
CA GLU A 106 3.83 -20.06 0.10
C GLU A 106 4.17 -18.78 -0.66
N ILE A 107 3.20 -17.87 -0.81
CA ILE A 107 3.43 -16.58 -1.44
C ILE A 107 4.41 -15.69 -0.66
N LEU A 108 4.58 -15.92 0.66
CA LEU A 108 5.55 -15.20 1.47
C LEU A 108 6.98 -15.55 1.05
N ASP A 109 7.28 -16.81 0.71
CA ASP A 109 8.60 -17.19 0.20
C ASP A 109 8.93 -16.49 -1.12
N TYR A 110 7.93 -16.42 -2.01
CA TYR A 110 8.05 -15.65 -3.24
C TYR A 110 8.35 -14.17 -2.94
N ILE A 111 7.62 -13.55 -2.01
CA ILE A 111 7.80 -12.13 -1.67
C ILE A 111 9.16 -11.88 -1.00
N LYS A 112 9.61 -12.76 -0.09
CA LYS A 112 10.94 -12.72 0.54
C LYS A 112 12.06 -12.84 -0.49
N SER A 113 11.84 -13.53 -1.61
CA SER A 113 12.82 -13.66 -2.69
C SER A 113 13.01 -12.36 -3.49
N ILE A 114 12.07 -11.41 -3.40
CA ILE A 114 12.14 -10.15 -4.13
C ILE A 114 13.09 -9.20 -3.39
N HIS A 115 14.19 -8.84 -4.05
CA HIS A 115 15.17 -7.91 -3.48
C HIS A 115 14.52 -6.60 -3.02
N GLY A 116 14.86 -6.17 -1.80
CA GLY A 116 14.31 -4.97 -1.17
C GLY A 116 12.92 -5.16 -0.54
N ILE A 117 12.27 -6.31 -0.73
CA ILE A 117 10.96 -6.62 -0.15
C ILE A 117 11.13 -7.65 0.95
N GLY A 118 10.95 -7.20 2.19
CA GLY A 118 11.07 -8.04 3.38
C GLY A 118 9.73 -8.59 3.88
N PRO A 119 9.75 -9.43 4.94
CA PRO A 119 8.54 -9.99 5.54
C PRO A 119 7.57 -8.91 6.05
N VAL A 120 8.06 -7.75 6.48
CA VAL A 120 7.23 -6.59 6.85
C VAL A 120 6.31 -6.18 5.71
N PHE A 121 6.81 -6.22 4.47
CA PHE A 121 6.02 -5.85 3.31
C PHE A 121 4.96 -6.92 2.99
N PHE A 122 5.24 -8.20 3.25
CA PHE A 122 4.20 -9.22 3.14
C PHE A 122 3.08 -9.03 4.15
N TYR A 123 3.40 -8.73 5.42
CA TYR A 123 2.36 -8.40 6.40
C TYR A 123 1.55 -7.19 5.95
N PHE A 124 2.21 -6.20 5.37
CA PHE A 124 1.55 -5.06 4.75
C PHE A 124 0.61 -5.49 3.59
N LEU A 125 1.05 -6.39 2.71
CA LEU A 125 0.22 -6.95 1.63
C LEU A 125 -0.98 -7.76 2.15
N LEU A 126 -0.78 -8.55 3.21
CA LEU A 126 -1.86 -9.22 3.91
C LEU A 126 -2.87 -8.22 4.47
N THR A 127 -2.40 -7.15 5.11
CA THR A 127 -3.28 -6.06 5.57
C THR A 127 -4.05 -5.44 4.41
N CYS A 128 -3.42 -5.23 3.26
CA CYS A 128 -4.09 -4.74 2.05
C CYS A 128 -5.19 -5.68 1.55
N ARG A 129 -5.05 -7.00 1.73
CA ARG A 129 -6.05 -7.96 1.28
C ARG A 129 -7.15 -8.18 2.30
N HIS A 130 -6.77 -8.34 3.57
CA HIS A 130 -7.70 -8.66 4.65
C HIS A 130 -8.47 -7.44 5.17
N SER A 131 -8.00 -6.22 4.93
CA SER A 131 -8.77 -5.02 5.27
C SER A 131 -10.16 -5.00 4.64
N LYS A 132 -10.34 -5.60 3.46
CA LYS A 132 -11.66 -5.74 2.81
C LYS A 132 -12.66 -6.57 3.65
N TYR A 133 -12.15 -7.45 4.51
CA TYR A 133 -12.95 -8.31 5.38
C TYR A 133 -13.20 -7.67 6.75
N LEU A 134 -12.28 -6.83 7.23
CA LEU A 134 -12.42 -6.12 8.50
C LEU A 134 -13.48 -5.01 8.46
N SER A 135 -13.86 -4.52 7.28
CA SER A 135 -14.92 -3.51 7.09
C SER A 135 -16.33 -4.10 6.93
N ASN A 136 -16.47 -5.42 6.96
CA ASN A 136 -17.76 -6.14 6.94
C ASN A 136 -18.10 -6.82 8.27
N VAL A 137 -17.39 -6.46 9.35
CA VAL A 137 -17.64 -6.87 10.74
C VAL A 137 -17.95 -5.62 11.57
#